data_AF-A0A534K125-F1
#
_entry.id   AF-A0A534K125-F1
#
_cell.length_a   1.000
_cell.length_b   1.000
_cell.length_c   1.000
_cell.angle_alpha   90.00
_cell.angle_beta   90.00
_cell.angle_gamma   90.00
#
_symmetry.space_group_name_H-M   'P 1'
#
loop_
_entity.id
_entity.type
_entity.pdbx_description
1 polymer ?
#
loop_
_entity_poly.entity_id
_entity_poly.type
_entity_poly.pdbx_seq_one_letter_code
_entity_poly.pdbx_strand_id
1 'polypeptide(L)'
;MTTIRLTSTEKRKLQKAQEILEKRSARKWSQGEVVAALAEFALRHRILLAQASEEVKPVSEDDPFYDLSITFDIGATDERTHDRVLYGRP
;
A
#
# COMPACT_ATOMS: atom_id res chain seq x y z
N MET A 1 1.08 11.30 5.68
CA MET A 1 1.21 9.91 6.18
C MET A 1 0.47 9.03 5.20
N THR A 2 1.16 8.08 4.55
CA THR A 2 0.57 7.25 3.49
C THR A 2 0.41 5.83 3.99
N THR A 3 -0.81 5.29 3.95
CA THR A 3 -1.11 3.94 4.40
C THR A 3 -1.18 3.01 3.20
N ILE A 4 -0.40 1.93 3.21
CA ILE A 4 -0.36 0.93 2.13
C ILE A 4 -0.84 -0.40 2.70
N ARG A 5 -1.84 -1.00 2.04
CA ARG A 5 -2.31 -2.35 2.38
C ARG A 5 -1.51 -3.36 1.59
N LEU A 6 -0.88 -4.29 2.30
CA LEU A 6 -0.11 -5.38 1.71
C LEU A 6 -0.85 -6.71 1.92
N THR A 7 -0.95 -7.50 0.86
CA THR A 7 -1.37 -8.89 0.91
C THR A 7 -0.39 -9.73 1.74
N SER A 8 -0.80 -10.92 2.16
CA SER A 8 0.06 -11.83 2.94
C SER A 8 1.34 -12.22 2.17
N THR A 9 1.21 -12.41 0.86
CA THR A 9 2.33 -12.68 -0.07
C THR A 9 3.30 -11.51 -0.16
N GLU A 10 2.81 -10.28 -0.27
CA GLU A 10 3.66 -9.08 -0.30
C GLU A 10 4.35 -8.83 1.04
N LYS A 11 3.66 -9.06 2.16
CA LYS A 11 4.27 -8.99 3.50
C LYS A 11 5.43 -9.98 3.65
N ARG A 12 5.31 -11.20 3.12
CA ARG A 12 6.41 -12.18 3.11
C ARG A 12 7.58 -11.72 2.26
N LYS A 13 7.32 -11.12 1.08
CA LYS A 13 8.36 -10.54 0.23
C LYS A 13 9.09 -9.40 0.96
N LEU A 14 8.36 -8.55 1.67
CA LEU A 14 8.92 -7.46 2.47
C LEU A 14 9.82 -7.98 3.61
N GLN A 15 9.38 -9.00 4.34
CA GLN A 15 10.20 -9.66 5.38
C GLN A 15 11.50 -10.22 4.79
N LYS A 16 11.41 -10.90 3.64
CA LYS A 16 12.60 -11.42 2.95
C LYS A 16 13.54 -10.31 2.49
N ALA A 17 13.00 -9.18 2.02
CA ALA A 17 13.79 -8.01 1.66
C ALA A 17 14.51 -7.43 2.88
N GLN A 18 13.82 -7.34 4.02
CA GLN A 18 14.41 -6.92 5.29
C GLN A 18 15.60 -7.81 5.67
N GLU A 19 15.42 -9.14 5.65
CA GLU A 19 16.51 -10.08 5.96
C GLU A 19 17.75 -9.89 5.07
N ILE A 20 17.54 -9.64 3.77
CA ILE A 20 18.63 -9.41 2.82
C ILE A 20 19.37 -8.10 3.14
N LEU A 21 18.63 -7.02 3.43
CA LEU A 21 19.21 -5.73 3.77
C LEU A 21 19.97 -5.77 5.10
N GLU A 22 19.44 -6.45 6.11
CA GLU A 22 20.10 -6.63 7.40
C GLU A 22 21.40 -7.43 7.26
N LYS A 23 21.39 -8.53 6.48
CA LYS A 23 22.61 -9.30 6.17
C LYS A 23 23.70 -8.46 5.50
N ARG A 24 23.31 -7.51 4.64
CA ARG A 24 24.26 -6.71 3.85
C ARG A 24 24.79 -5.48 4.58
N SER A 25 24.01 -4.91 5.49
CA SER A 25 24.32 -3.63 6.14
C SER A 25 24.80 -3.75 7.59
N ALA A 26 24.80 -4.96 8.17
CA ALA A 26 25.15 -5.25 9.57
C ALA A 26 24.38 -4.40 10.61
N ARG A 27 23.27 -3.78 10.19
CA ARG A 27 22.35 -2.98 10.99
C ARG A 27 20.95 -3.58 10.87
N LYS A 28 20.12 -3.42 11.91
CA LYS A 28 18.69 -3.71 11.87
C LYS A 28 17.92 -2.66 11.08
N TRP A 29 16.95 -3.10 10.29
CA TRP A 29 16.08 -2.23 9.50
C TRP A 29 14.67 -2.32 10.03
N SER A 30 14.02 -1.18 10.26
CA SER A 30 12.59 -1.15 10.53
C SER A 30 11.80 -1.44 9.25
N GLN A 31 10.58 -1.95 9.39
CA GLN A 31 9.72 -2.22 8.24
C GLN A 31 9.49 -0.97 7.38
N GLY A 32 9.38 0.21 7.99
CA GLY A 32 9.24 1.48 7.28
C GLY A 32 10.48 1.86 6.46
N GLU A 33 11.68 1.65 6.99
CA GLU A 33 12.94 1.90 6.27
C GLU A 33 13.11 0.95 5.08
N VAL A 34 12.70 -0.32 5.22
CA VAL A 34 12.74 -1.29 4.11
C VAL A 34 11.79 -0.86 2.99
N VAL A 35 10.57 -0.43 3.33
CA VAL A 35 9.61 0.10 2.34
C VAL A 35 10.19 1.32 1.64
N ALA A 36 10.78 2.26 2.38
CA ALA A 36 11.39 3.46 1.82
C ALA A 36 12.55 3.11 0.86
N ALA A 37 13.44 2.20 1.25
CA ALA A 37 14.55 1.79 0.40
C ALA A 37 14.10 1.07 -0.87
N LEU A 38 13.07 0.22 -0.78
CA LEU A 38 12.49 -0.42 -1.95
C LEU A 38 11.82 0.61 -2.89
N ALA A 39 11.13 1.60 -2.33
CA ALA A 39 10.52 2.68 -3.11
C ALA A 39 11.59 3.55 -3.80
N GLU A 40 12.66 3.92 -3.10
CA GLU A 40 13.78 4.65 -3.69
C GLU A 40 14.46 3.86 -4.80
N PHE A 41 14.68 2.56 -4.60
CA PHE A 41 15.25 1.69 -5.63
C PHE A 41 14.34 1.64 -6.87
N ALA A 42 13.04 1.44 -6.65
CA ALA A 42 12.05 1.42 -7.72
C ALA A 42 12.03 2.74 -8.52
N LEU A 43 12.11 3.89 -7.84
CA LEU A 43 12.17 5.21 -8.49
C LEU A 43 13.43 5.40 -9.34
N ARG A 44 14.57 4.84 -8.93
CA ARG A 44 15.83 4.88 -9.68
C ARG A 44 15.85 3.89 -10.85
N HIS A 45 15.09 2.80 -10.75
CA HIS A 45 15.02 1.73 -11.74
C HIS A 45 13.64 1.63 -12.38
N ARG A 46 13.15 2.73 -12.97
CA ARG A 46 11.80 2.84 -13.57
C ARG A 46 11.46 1.74 -14.59
N ILE A 47 12.45 1.19 -15.27
CA ILE A 47 12.27 0.08 -16.23
C ILE A 47 11.74 -1.17 -15.53
N LEU A 48 12.24 -1.48 -14.32
CA LEU A 48 11.78 -2.64 -13.56
C LEU A 48 10.34 -2.46 -13.05
N LEU A 49 9.93 -1.21 -12.79
CA LEU A 49 8.54 -0.89 -12.46
C LEU A 49 7.62 -1.08 -13.68
N ALA A 50 8.05 -0.63 -14.86
CA ALA A 50 7.29 -0.79 -16.09
C ALA A 50 7.08 -2.27 -16.44
N GLN A 51 8.12 -3.09 -16.33
CA GLN A 51 8.04 -4.53 -16.56
C GLN A 51 7.12 -5.24 -15.56
N ALA A 52 7.17 -4.86 -14.27
CA ALA A 52 6.27 -5.41 -13.26
C ALA A 52 4.81 -4.96 -13.47
N SER A 53 4.59 -3.79 -14.08
CA SER A 53 3.25 -3.26 -14.39
C SER A 53 2.58 -3.97 -15.56
N GLU A 54 3.34 -4.52 -16.52
CA GLU A 54 2.77 -5.24 -17.67
C GLU A 54 2.08 -6.56 -17.26
N GLU A 55 2.47 -7.17 -16.13
CA GLU A 55 1.81 -8.36 -15.57
C GLU A 55 0.58 -8.03 -14.71
N VAL A 56 0.39 -6.78 -14.31
CA VAL A 56 -0.79 -6.35 -13.56
C VAL A 56 -1.92 -6.17 -14.57
N LYS A 57 -2.85 -7.14 -14.63
CA LYS A 57 -4.08 -7.00 -15.40
C LYS A 57 -4.67 -5.60 -15.15
N PRO A 58 -5.08 -4.86 -16.19
CA PRO A 58 -5.83 -3.63 -15.99
C PRO A 58 -7.00 -3.95 -15.05
N VAL A 59 -7.15 -3.14 -14.01
CA VAL A 59 -8.30 -3.21 -13.11
C VAL A 59 -9.55 -3.15 -14.00
N SER A 60 -10.46 -4.11 -13.83
CA SER A 60 -11.69 -4.17 -14.62
C SER A 60 -12.45 -2.86 -14.43
N GLU A 61 -12.92 -2.24 -15.51
CA GLU A 61 -13.80 -1.07 -15.41
C GLU A 61 -15.08 -1.36 -14.59
N ASP A 62 -15.43 -2.63 -14.46
CA ASP A 62 -16.54 -3.13 -13.64
C ASP A 62 -16.21 -3.32 -12.15
N ASP A 63 -15.04 -2.91 -11.66
CA ASP A 63 -14.72 -3.01 -10.22
C ASP A 63 -15.49 -1.92 -9.44
N PRO A 64 -16.46 -2.28 -8.58
CA PRO A 64 -17.28 -1.32 -7.84
C PRO A 64 -16.47 -0.48 -6.83
N PHE A 65 -15.20 -0.81 -6.55
CA PHE A 65 -14.33 0.05 -5.75
C PHE A 65 -13.63 1.15 -6.56
N TYR A 66 -13.70 1.10 -7.90
CA TYR A 66 -13.10 2.07 -8.82
C TYR A 66 -14.12 2.84 -9.67
N ASP A 67 -15.41 2.54 -9.52
CA ASP A 67 -16.48 3.34 -10.12
C ASP A 67 -16.55 4.73 -9.46
N LEU A 68 -16.00 5.72 -10.16
CA LEU A 68 -16.01 7.13 -9.73
C LEU A 68 -17.42 7.73 -9.68
N SER A 69 -18.44 7.07 -10.24
CA SER A 69 -19.84 7.45 -10.06
C SER A 69 -20.34 7.15 -8.64
N ILE A 70 -19.68 6.23 -7.93
CA ILE A 70 -19.89 5.96 -6.50
C ILE A 70 -19.09 6.99 -5.68
N THR A 71 -19.41 8.27 -5.88
CA THR A 71 -18.96 9.31 -4.95
C THR A 71 -19.94 9.31 -3.78
N PHE A 72 -19.61 8.64 -2.68
CA PHE A 72 -20.37 8.81 -1.44
C PHE A 72 -20.10 10.22 -0.91
N ASP A 73 -21.05 11.13 -1.10
CA ASP A 73 -21.05 12.42 -0.40
C ASP A 73 -21.34 12.16 1.08
N ILE A 74 -20.26 11.98 1.85
CA ILE A 74 -20.33 11.72 3.29
C ILE A 74 -20.54 13.05 4.08
N GLY A 75 -20.61 14.19 3.39
CA GLY A 75 -20.68 15.51 4.02
C GLY A 75 -19.43 15.81 4.87
N ALA A 76 -19.46 16.88 5.66
CA ALA A 76 -18.37 17.25 6.55
C ALA A 76 -18.16 16.15 7.61
N THR A 77 -17.15 15.31 7.40
CA THR A 77 -16.84 14.20 8.28
C THR A 77 -15.92 14.70 9.40
N ASP A 78 -16.49 14.97 10.58
CA ASP A 78 -15.67 15.05 11.79
C ASP A 78 -15.34 13.63 12.29
N GLU A 79 -14.23 13.48 13.01
CA GLU A 79 -13.77 12.17 13.51
C GLU A 79 -14.85 11.45 14.35
N ARG A 80 -15.73 12.21 15.02
CA ARG A 80 -16.81 11.67 15.85
C ARG A 80 -17.98 11.11 15.04
N THR A 81 -18.17 11.59 13.82
CA THR A 81 -19.26 11.17 12.94
C THR A 81 -18.94 9.85 12.26
N HIS A 82 -17.66 9.59 11.96
CA HIS A 82 -17.20 8.30 11.42
C HIS A 82 -17.47 7.14 12.39
N ASP A 83 -17.12 7.31 13.67
CA ASP A 83 -17.33 6.26 14.67
C ASP A 83 -18.83 5.95 14.86
N ARG A 84 -19.69 6.97 14.79
CA ARG A 84 -21.16 6.79 14.90
C ARG A 84 -21.74 5.98 13.74
N VAL A 85 -21.25 6.21 12.52
CA VAL A 85 -21.77 5.55 11.31
C VAL A 85 -21.28 4.11 11.21
N LEU A 86 -20.00 3.87 11.55
CA LEU A 86 -19.38 2.56 11.36
C LEU A 86 -19.69 1.57 12.48
N TYR A 87 -19.79 2.05 13.71
CA TYR A 87 -19.95 1.16 14.85
C TYR A 87 -21.37 1.16 15.42
N GLY A 88 -22.23 2.09 14.97
CA GLY A 88 -23.44 2.44 15.70
C GLY A 88 -23.07 2.98 17.09
N ARG A 89 -23.83 3.90 17.67
CA ARG A 89 -23.67 4.11 19.11
C ARG A 89 -24.15 2.85 19.85
N PRO A 90 -23.70 2.61 21.09
CA PRO A 90 -24.45 1.74 21.99
C PRO A 90 -25.90 2.20 22.12
#